data_AF-A0A9I9EGK8-F1
#
_entry.id   AF-A0A9I9EGK8-F1
#
_cell.length_a   1.000
_cell.length_b   1.000
_cell.length_c   1.000
_cell.angle_alpha   90.00
_cell.angle_beta   90.00
_cell.angle_gamma   90.00
#
_symmetry.space_group_name_H-M   'P 1'
#
loop_
_entity.id
_entity.type
_entity.pdbx_description
1 polymer ?
#
loop_
_entity_poly.entity_id
_entity_poly.type
_entity_poly.pdbx_seq_one_letter_code
_entity_poly.pdbx_strand_id
1 'polypeptide(L)' 'MASTSRLPKHTWTKEEEVGLVELVNVGGWRSNNGTFLPGYLNQLVRMMAFKIPGCNVHAS' A
#
# COMPACT_ATOMS: atom_id res chain seq x y z
N MET A 1 15.85 -27.18 6.72
CA MET A 1 14.58 -26.63 6.19
C MET A 1 14.57 -25.14 6.48
N ALA A 2 14.68 -24.30 5.44
CA ALA A 2 14.57 -22.86 5.61
C ALA A 2 13.09 -22.50 5.74
N SER A 3 12.66 -22.15 6.94
CA SER A 3 11.31 -21.60 7.16
C SER A 3 11.22 -20.29 6.40
N THR A 4 10.52 -20.29 5.27
CA THR A 4 10.13 -19.05 4.59
C THR A 4 9.14 -18.35 5.52
N SER A 5 9.60 -17.34 6.26
CA SER A 5 8.73 -16.50 7.08
C SER A 5 7.88 -15.65 6.12
N ARG A 6 6.77 -16.21 5.64
CA ARG A 6 5.76 -15.42 4.94
C ARG A 6 5.17 -14.47 5.97
N LEU A 7 5.48 -13.18 5.85
CA LEU A 7 4.77 -12.15 6.60
C LEU A 7 3.26 -12.38 6.43
N PRO A 8 2.46 -12.27 7.52
CA PRO A 8 1.01 -12.31 7.40
C PRO A 8 0.58 -11.30 6.33
N LYS A 9 -0.24 -11.75 5.37
CA LYS A 9 -0.80 -10.85 4.37
C LYS A 9 -1.62 -9.78 5.10
N HIS A 10 -1.37 -8.51 4.79
CA HIS A 10 -2.13 -7.40 5.35
C HIS A 10 -3.62 -7.58 5.02
N THR A 11 -4.48 -7.50 6.04
CA THR A 11 -5.93 -7.50 5.87
C THR A 11 -6.38 -6.06 5.87
N TRP A 12 -6.89 -5.60 4.74
CA TRP A 12 -7.32 -4.22 4.55
C TRP A 12 -8.54 -3.90 5.43
N THR A 13 -8.49 -2.76 6.14
CA THR A 13 -9.68 -2.21 6.81
C THR A 13 -10.45 -1.29 5.87
N LYS A 14 -11.72 -1.03 6.18
CA LYS A 14 -12.57 -0.15 5.36
C LYS A 14 -12.01 1.27 5.26
N GLU A 15 -11.38 1.76 6.33
CA GLU A 15 -10.74 3.06 6.40
C GLU A 15 -9.52 3.13 5.47
N GLU A 16 -8.72 2.06 5.44
CA GLU A 16 -7.59 1.93 4.53
C GLU A 16 -8.04 1.84 3.07
N GLU A 17 -9.11 1.10 2.77
CA GLU A 17 -9.68 1.02 1.42
C GLU A 17 -10.15 2.40 0.92
N VAL A 18 -10.90 3.13 1.76
CA VAL A 18 -11.37 4.48 1.41
C VAL A 18 -10.18 5.43 1.20
N GLY A 19 -9.20 5.38 2.10
CA GLY A 19 -8.01 6.23 2.01
C GLY A 19 -7.19 5.94 0.75
N LEU A 20 -7.09 4.67 0.33
CA LEU A 20 -6.44 4.27 -0.91
C LEU A 20 -7.20 4.75 -2.15
N VAL A 21 -8.53 4.61 -2.18
CA VAL A 21 -9.37 5.09 -3.29
C VAL A 21 -9.24 6.60 -3.45
N GLU A 22 -9.30 7.35 -2.35
CA GLU A 22 -9.07 8.80 -2.37
C GLU A 22 -7.65 9.16 -2.81
N LEU A 23 -6.64 8.40 -2.37
CA LEU A 23 -5.25 8.62 -2.79
C LEU A 23 -5.11 8.46 -4.29
N VAL A 24 -5.74 7.42 -4.84
CA VAL A 24 -5.68 7.12 -6.27
C VAL A 24 -6.39 8.18 -7.09
N ASN A 25 -7.57 8.62 -6.63
CA ASN A 25 -8.40 9.61 -7.32
C ASN A 25 -7.87 11.04 -7.20
N VAL A 26 -7.51 11.49 -5.99
CA VAL A 26 -7.09 12.88 -5.72
C VAL A 26 -5.60 13.06 -6.00
N GLY A 27 -4.76 12.05 -5.72
CA GLY A 27 -3.32 12.12 -5.91
C GLY A 27 -2.86 12.00 -7.37
N GLY A 28 -3.78 11.80 -8.32
CA GLY A 28 -3.43 11.60 -9.74
C GLY A 28 -2.56 10.36 -9.97
N TRP A 29 -2.67 9.38 -9.07
CA TRP A 29 -1.89 8.15 -9.06
C TRP A 29 -2.28 7.29 -10.27
N ARG A 30 -1.54 7.44 -11.38
CA ARG A 30 -1.84 6.73 -12.62
C ARG A 30 -1.48 5.25 -12.50
N SER A 31 -2.48 4.39 -12.67
CA SER A 31 -2.36 2.93 -12.67
C SER A 31 -1.46 2.37 -13.78
N ASN A 32 -1.08 3.16 -14.81
CA ASN A 32 -0.38 2.68 -16.00
C ASN A 32 1.12 2.99 -16.09
N ASN A 33 1.80 3.34 -15.00
CA ASN A 33 3.22 3.74 -14.98
C ASN A 33 4.23 2.59 -15.23
N GLY A 34 3.90 1.63 -16.11
CA GLY A 34 4.79 0.55 -16.52
C GLY A 34 5.16 -0.35 -15.35
N THR A 35 4.27 -1.30 -15.03
CA THR A 35 4.57 -2.46 -14.18
C THR A 35 4.98 -2.10 -12.76
N PHE A 36 4.04 -2.15 -11.79
CA PHE A 36 4.25 -2.12 -10.33
C PHE A 36 5.70 -2.38 -9.87
N LEU A 37 6.58 -1.39 -10.04
CA LEU A 37 7.99 -1.54 -9.69
C LEU A 37 8.04 -1.65 -8.17
N PRO A 38 8.97 -2.42 -7.59
CA PRO A 38 9.09 -2.57 -6.15
C PRO A 38 9.16 -1.23 -5.38
N GLY A 39 9.65 -0.16 -6.03
CA GLY A 39 9.66 1.19 -5.47
C GLY A 39 8.27 1.81 -5.25
N TYR A 40 7.27 1.41 -6.03
CA TYR A 40 5.93 2.00 -5.99
C TYR A 40 5.10 1.52 -4.79
N LEU A 41 5.21 0.25 -4.43
CA LEU A 41 4.58 -0.28 -3.22
C LEU A 41 5.13 0.43 -1.97
N ASN A 42 6.43 0.69 -1.95
CA ASN A 42 7.06 1.45 -0.86
C ASN A 42 6.58 2.92 -0.81
N GLN A 43 6.36 3.56 -1.97
CA GLN A 43 5.75 4.89 -2.02
C GLN A 43 4.30 4.89 -1.56
N LEU A 44 3.52 3.87 -1.97
CA LEU A 44 2.12 3.72 -1.57
C LEU A 44 2.01 3.57 -0.06
N VAL A 45 2.81 2.69 0.54
CA VAL A 45 2.87 2.49 2.01
C VAL A 45 3.18 3.79 2.73
N ARG A 46 4.16 4.57 2.25
CA ARG A 46 4.51 5.87 2.86
C ARG A 46 3.36 6.88 2.76
N MET A 47 2.69 6.94 1.61
CA MET A 47 1.54 7.83 1.40
C MET A 47 0.34 7.43 2.25
N MET A 48 0.07 6.13 2.36
CA MET A 48 -0.99 5.59 3.20
C MET A 48 -0.73 5.89 4.68
N ALA A 49 0.49 5.69 5.17
CA ALA A 49 0.90 6.04 6.53
C ALA A 49 0.81 7.56 6.81
N PHE A 50 1.09 8.40 5.81
CA PHE A 50 0.94 9.85 5.94
C PHE A 50 -0.52 10.28 6.02
N LYS A 51 -1.41 9.66 5.20
CA LYS A 51 -2.81 10.07 5.08
C LYS A 51 -3.71 9.43 6.15
N ILE A 52 -3.36 8.24 6.61
CA ILE A 52 -4.13 7.46 7.58
C ILE A 52 -3.24 7.22 8.80
N PRO A 53 -3.42 8.01 9.88
CA PRO A 53 -2.69 7.80 11.12
C PRO A 53 -2.97 6.38 11.66
N GLY A 54 -1.90 5.59 11.86
CA GLY A 54 -2.02 4.21 12.34
C GLY A 54 -2.22 3.15 11.25
N CYS A 55 -2.14 3.51 9.96
CA CYS A 55 -2.13 2.55 8.87
C CYS A 55 -0.94 1.58 9.00
N ASN A 56 -1.24 0.28 8.97
CA ASN A 56 -0.27 -0.80 9.19
C ASN A 56 0.07 -1.57 7.90
N VAL A 57 -0.19 -0.97 6.74
CA VAL A 57 0.11 -1.56 5.44
C VAL A 57 1.64 -1.66 5.26
N HIS A 58 2.12 -2.83 4.85
CA HIS A 58 3.53 -3.08 4.56
C HIS A 58 3.71 -3.62 3.14
N ALA A 59 4.79 -3.21 2.48
CA ALA A 59 5.19 -3.80 1.21
C ALA A 59 5.77 -5.21 1.48
N SER A 60 5.35 -6.20 0.68
CA SER A 60 5.88 -7.57 0.71
C SER A 60 7.05 -7.76 -0.25
#